data_AF-W4MGI3-F1
#
_entry.id   AF-W4MGI3-F1
#
_cell.length_a   1.000
_cell.length_b   1.000
_cell.length_c   1.000
_cell.angle_alpha   90.00
_cell.angle_beta   90.00
_cell.angle_gamma   90.00
#
_symmetry.space_group_name_H-M   'P 1'
#
loop_
_entity.id
_entity.type
_entity.pdbx_description
1 polymer ?
#
loop_
_entity_poly.entity_id
_entity_poly.type
_entity_poly.pdbx_seq_one_letter_code
_entity_poly.pdbx_strand_id
1 'polypeptide(L)' 'MKAVELIGEIDDQHHLHAQVPENLLPGRVRLIVLLPEEDDAGAAWMQGIGKEWEAELNDPREDIYTLEDGSPVDEAR' A
#
# COMPACT_ATOMS: atom_id res chain seq x y z
N MET A 1 -19.76 -13.24 -18.42
CA MET A 1 -18.58 -13.97 -17.89
C MET A 1 -18.79 -14.12 -16.38
N LYS A 2 -18.52 -15.30 -15.80
CA LYS A 2 -18.64 -15.54 -14.35
C LYS A 2 -17.23 -15.66 -13.78
N ALA A 3 -16.91 -14.84 -12.78
CA ALA A 3 -15.67 -14.96 -12.03
C ALA A 3 -15.79 -16.10 -11.03
N VAL A 4 -14.73 -16.90 -10.90
CA VAL A 4 -14.58 -17.91 -9.85
C VAL A 4 -13.25 -17.61 -9.17
N GLU A 5 -13.29 -17.49 -7.85
CA GLU A 5 -12.09 -17.35 -7.03
C GLU A 5 -11.37 -18.69 -6.97
N LEU A 6 -10.07 -18.68 -7.22
CA LEU A 6 -9.20 -19.84 -7.10
C LEU A 6 -8.13 -19.50 -6.06
N ILE A 7 -7.88 -20.44 -5.14
CA ILE A 7 -6.79 -20.33 -4.18
C ILE A 7 -5.57 -20.99 -4.79
N GLY A 8 -4.46 -20.26 -4.81
CA GLY A 8 -3.22 -20.71 -5.40
C GLY A 8 -2.02 -19.90 -4.91
N GLU A 9 -0.84 -20.35 -5.27
CA GLU A 9 0.43 -19.72 -4.94
C GLU A 9 1.25 -19.48 -6.22
N ILE A 10 2.09 -18.45 -6.20
CA ILE A 10 3.12 -18.25 -7.21
C ILE A 10 4.41 -18.77 -6.60
N ASP A 11 5.01 -19.79 -7.23
CA ASP A 11 6.27 -20.37 -6.75
C ASP A 11 7.49 -19.49 -7.08
N ASP A 12 8.65 -19.85 -6.55
CA ASP A 12 9.91 -19.12 -6.79
C ASP A 12 10.33 -19.11 -8.27
N GLN A 13 9.87 -20.08 -9.05
CA GLN A 13 10.06 -20.14 -10.51
C GLN A 13 9.02 -19.32 -11.29
N HIS A 14 8.17 -18.56 -10.59
CA HIS A 14 7.09 -17.72 -11.14
C HIS A 14 5.99 -18.52 -11.87
N HIS A 15 5.76 -19.76 -11.46
CA HIS A 15 4.61 -20.53 -11.91
C HIS A 15 3.43 -20.35 -10.95
N LEU A 16 2.24 -20.14 -11.51
CA LEU A 16 1.00 -20.14 -10.75
C LEU A 16 0.50 -21.58 -10.56
N HIS A 17 0.44 -22.03 -9.31
CA HIS A 17 -0.20 -23.28 -8.92
C HIS A 17 -1.54 -22.96 -8.26
N ALA A 18 -2.63 -23.48 -8.81
CA ALA A 18 -3.97 -23.28 -8.24
C ALA A 18 -4.80 -24.56 -8.38
N GLN A 19 -5.62 -24.85 -7.38
CA GLN A 19 -6.54 -25.98 -7.44
C GLN A 19 -7.83 -25.56 -8.15
N VAL A 20 -8.15 -26.23 -9.25
CA VAL A 20 -9.38 -26.00 -10.01
C VAL A 20 -10.46 -26.95 -9.50
N PRO A 21 -11.60 -26.43 -8.98
CA PRO A 21 -12.72 -27.27 -8.57
C PRO A 21 -13.24 -28.18 -9.70
N GLU A 22 -13.59 -29.43 -9.38
CA GLU A 22 -14.05 -30.44 -10.36
C GLU A 22 -15.35 -30.06 -11.08
N ASN A 23 -16.13 -29.12 -10.53
CA ASN A 23 -17.38 -28.66 -11.14
C ASN A 23 -17.19 -27.63 -12.26
N LEU A 24 -15.94 -27.21 -12.54
CA LEU A 24 -15.62 -26.36 -13.68
C LEU A 24 -15.42 -27.19 -14.94
N LEU A 25 -16.15 -26.84 -16.00
CA LEU A 25 -16.02 -27.51 -17.30
C LEU A 25 -14.64 -27.23 -17.92
N PRO A 26 -14.03 -28.22 -18.59
CA PRO A 26 -12.79 -28.01 -19.34
C PRO A 26 -12.96 -26.94 -20.42
N GLY A 27 -12.01 -26.02 -20.54
CA GLY A 27 -12.04 -24.98 -21.56
C GLY A 27 -10.97 -23.91 -21.36
N ARG A 28 -10.86 -23.02 -22.34
CA ARG A 28 -9.99 -21.83 -22.23
C ARG A 28 -10.59 -20.88 -21.20
N VAL A 29 -9.75 -20.43 -20.26
CA VAL A 29 -10.12 -19.45 -19.24
C VAL A 29 -9.21 -18.22 -19.32
N ARG A 30 -9.65 -17.12 -18.73
CA ARG A 30 -8.85 -15.91 -18.48
C ARG A 30 -8.62 -15.82 -16.98
N LEU A 31 -7.37 -15.70 -16.56
CA LEU A 31 -7.01 -15.49 -15.16
C LEU A 31 -6.70 -14.01 -14.91
N ILE A 32 -7.03 -13.53 -13.71
CA ILE A 32 -6.65 -12.22 -13.16
C ILE A 32 -6.04 -12.50 -11.80
N VAL A 33 -4.79 -12.09 -11.60
CA VAL A 33 -4.10 -12.20 -10.31
C VAL A 33 -4.16 -10.83 -9.65
N LEU A 34 -4.69 -10.79 -8.43
CA LEU A 34 -4.67 -9.59 -7.59
C LEU A 34 -3.54 -9.76 -6.58
N LEU A 35 -2.53 -8.92 -6.69
CA LEU A 35 -1.50 -8.80 -5.67
C LEU A 35 -1.91 -7.65 -4.74
N PRO A 36 -1.69 -7.76 -3.42
CA PRO A 36 -1.82 -6.60 -2.55
C PRO A 36 -0.90 -5.50 -3.10
N GLU A 37 -1.43 -4.28 -3.21
CA GLU A 37 -0.59 -3.14 -3.53
C GLU A 37 0.42 -2.93 -2.38
N GLU A 38 1.63 -2.50 -2.71
CA GLU A 38 2.71 -2.14 -1.76
C GLU A 38 2.31 -1.03 -0.77
N ASP A 39 1.06 -0.57 -0.78
CA ASP A 39 0.55 0.53 0.05
C ASP A 39 0.48 0.17 1.55
N ASP A 40 0.49 -1.13 1.89
CA ASP A 40 0.70 -1.57 3.27
C ASP A 40 2.11 -1.26 3.78
N ALA A 41 3.12 -1.20 2.89
CA ALA A 41 4.47 -0.76 3.26
C ALA A 41 4.51 0.75 3.53
N GLY A 42 3.72 1.54 2.79
CA GLY A 42 3.55 2.98 3.04
C GLY A 42 2.93 3.23 4.42
N ALA A 43 1.85 2.53 4.75
CA ALA A 43 1.22 2.63 6.07
C ALA A 43 2.16 2.16 7.20
N ALA A 44 2.84 1.03 7.03
CA ALA A 44 3.80 0.51 8.02
C ALA A 44 5.01 1.44 8.20
N TRP A 45 5.50 2.05 7.12
CA TRP A 45 6.58 3.04 7.17
C TRP A 45 6.15 4.31 7.89
N MET A 46 4.97 4.86 7.58
CA MET A 46 4.44 6.03 8.29
C MET A 46 4.22 5.76 9.78
N GLN A 47 3.69 4.58 10.14
CA GLN A 47 3.55 4.18 11.55
C GLN A 47 4.90 4.01 12.26
N GLY A 48 5.90 3.49 11.55
CA GLY A 48 7.26 3.34 12.07
C GLY A 48 7.91 4.70 12.39
N ILE A 49 7.86 5.64 11.45
CA ILE A 49 8.38 7.01 11.65
C ILE A 49 7.63 7.72 12.78
N GLY A 50 6.30 7.66 12.78
CA GLY A 50 5.48 8.29 13.81
C GLY A 50 5.78 7.77 15.23
N LYS A 51 6.09 6.48 15.38
CA LYS A 51 6.50 5.89 16.67
C LYS A 51 7.90 6.30 17.09
N GLU A 52 8.86 6.27 16.17
CA GLU A 52 10.26 6.57 16.49
C GLU A 52 10.45 8.03 16.93
N TRP A 53 9.63 8.94 16.39
CA TRP A 53 9.71 10.38 16.66
C TRP A 53 8.56 10.89 17.54
N GLU A 54 7.85 9.98 18.23
CA GLU A 54 6.65 10.34 19.02
C GLU A 54 6.96 11.35 20.12
N ALA A 55 8.14 11.28 20.73
CA ALA A 55 8.53 12.18 21.82
C ALA A 55 8.75 13.62 21.31
N GLU A 56 9.48 13.75 20.21
CA GLU A 56 9.82 15.01 19.57
C GLU A 56 8.60 15.67 18.92
N LEU A 57 7.76 14.89 18.22
CA LEU A 57 6.54 15.40 17.58
C LEU A 57 5.49 15.89 18.59
N ASN A 58 5.53 15.41 19.84
CA ASN A 58 4.64 15.85 20.90
C ASN A 58 5.27 16.88 21.85
N ASP A 59 6.52 17.31 21.60
CA ASP A 59 7.20 18.28 22.44
C ASP A 59 6.94 19.71 21.94
N PRO A 60 6.21 20.55 22.69
CA PRO A 60 5.94 21.93 22.28
C PRO A 60 7.20 22.80 22.16
N ARG A 61 8.36 22.33 22.66
CA ARG A 61 9.65 22.99 22.48
C ARG A 61 10.19 22.83 21.05
N GLU A 62 9.74 21.81 20.33
CA GLU A 62 10.11 21.56 18.93
C GLU A 62 9.25 22.35 17.94
N ASP A 63 8.14 22.97 18.41
CA ASP A 63 7.35 23.95 17.66
C ASP A 63 8.06 25.31 17.59
N ILE A 64 9.20 25.33 16.90
CA ILE A 64 10.11 26.49 16.84
C ILE A 64 9.75 27.53 15.77
N TYR A 65 8.71 27.28 14.96
CA TYR A 65 8.22 28.18 13.93
C TYR A 65 6.83 28.69 14.27
N THR A 66 6.61 29.99 14.08
CA THR A 66 5.30 30.62 14.22
C THR A 66 4.80 31.19 12.90
N LEU A 67 3.53 31.59 12.87
CA LEU A 67 2.95 32.19 11.66
C LEU A 67 3.60 33.54 11.32
N GLU A 68 4.14 34.23 12.32
CA GLU A 68 4.85 35.49 12.16
C GLU A 68 6.23 35.35 11.51
N ASP A 69 6.81 34.15 11.49
CA ASP A 69 8.09 33.87 10.83
C ASP A 69 7.96 33.79 9.30
N GLY A 70 6.73 33.60 8.81
CA GLY A 70 6.44 33.55 7.39
C GLY A 70 6.60 34.92 6.71
N SER A 71 7.23 34.94 5.54
CA SER A 71 7.13 36.09 4.63
C SER A 71 5.91 35.92 3.72
N PRO A 72 5.18 37.00 3.38
CA PRO A 72 4.18 36.95 2.33
C PRO A 72 4.81 36.39 1.06
N VAL A 73 4.13 35.41 0.45
CA VAL A 73 4.50 34.97 -0.89
C VAL A 73 4.17 36.13 -1.82
N ASP A 74 5.19 36.83 -2.32
CA ASP A 74 5.01 37.85 -3.35
C ASP A 74 4.47 37.15 -4.60
N GLU A 75 3.15 37.15 -4.78
CA GLU A 75 2.49 36.75 -6.03
C GLU A 75 2.69 37.85 -7.09
N ALA A 76 3.95 38.16 -7.42
CA ALA A 76 4.28 38.95 -8.58
C ALA A 76 4.36 38.00 -9.79
N ARG A 77 3.22 37.79 -10.46
CA ARG A 77 3.16 37.23 -11.80
C ARG A 77 2.55 38.23 -12.78
#